data_AF-A0A6G3XME3-F1
#
_entry.id   AF-A0A6G3XME3-F1
#
_cell.length_a   1.000
_cell.length_b   1.000
_cell.length_c   1.000
_cell.angle_alpha   90.00
_cell.angle_beta   90.00
_cell.angle_gamma   90.00
#
_symmetry.space_group_name_H-M   'P 1'
#
loop_
_entity.id
_entity.type
_entity.pdbx_description
1 polymer ?
#
loop_
_entity_poly.entity_id
_entity_poly.type
_entity_poly.pdbx_seq_one_letter_code
_entity_poly.pdbx_strand_id
1 'polypeptide(L)'
;IGPVVFIGLVVPHVARVLAQYAGLGPDHRWLLPLSAALAAGLLLGADILGRVIARPVEVQAGIIVAFIGGPFFIALVRRRRLAEI
;
A
#
# COMPACT_ATOMS: atom_id res chain seq x y z
N ILE A 1 4.57 -0.56 16.25
CA ILE A 1 4.01 -0.79 14.90
C ILE A 1 2.89 0.21 14.77
N GLY A 2 3.12 1.34 14.08
CA GLY A 2 2.10 2.37 13.86
C GLY A 2 0.94 1.85 13.00
N PRO A 3 0.09 2.71 12.41
CA PRO A 3 -1.01 2.27 11.56
C PRO A 3 -0.52 1.68 10.22
N VAL A 4 0.05 0.47 10.28
CA VAL A 4 0.41 -0.37 9.13
C VAL A 4 -0.85 -0.93 8.45
N VAL A 5 -2.03 -0.66 9.01
CA VAL A 5 -3.35 -1.05 8.46
C VAL A 5 -3.51 -0.64 7.00
N PHE A 6 -2.90 0.48 6.59
CA PHE A 6 -2.95 0.94 5.21
C PHE A 6 -2.22 0.02 4.23
N ILE A 7 -1.22 -0.76 4.66
CA ILE A 7 -0.58 -1.78 3.80
C ILE A 7 -1.64 -2.79 3.37
N GLY A 8 -2.44 -3.30 4.31
CA GLY A 8 -3.49 -4.28 4.03
C GLY A 8 -4.60 -3.75 3.12
N LEU A 9 -4.76 -2.43 2.99
CA LEU A 9 -5.71 -1.80 2.07
C LEU A 9 -5.07 -1.49 0.72
N VAL A 10 -3.91 -0.84 0.70
CA VAL A 10 -3.23 -0.35 -0.51
C VAL A 10 -2.69 -1.51 -1.34
N VAL A 11 -1.96 -2.42 -0.69
CA VAL A 11 -1.20 -3.46 -1.39
C VAL A 11 -2.07 -4.41 -2.20
N PRO A 12 -3.14 -5.04 -1.68
CA PRO A 12 -3.95 -5.96 -2.49
C PRO A 12 -4.66 -5.27 -3.65
N HIS A 13 -4.98 -3.98 -3.53
CA HIS A 13 -5.56 -3.21 -4.63
C HIS A 13 -4.52 -2.95 -5.73
N VAL A 14 -3.30 -2.54 -5.36
CA VAL A 14 -2.20 -2.36 -6.31
C VAL A 14 -1.82 -3.69 -6.96
N ALA A 15 -1.72 -4.77 -6.17
CA ALA A 15 -1.44 -6.11 -6.65
C ALA A 15 -2.49 -6.57 -7.67
N ARG A 16 -3.78 -6.30 -7.42
CA ARG A 16 -4.86 -6.63 -8.36
C ARG A 16 -4.72 -5.88 -9.68
N VAL A 17 -4.45 -4.58 -9.63
CA VAL A 17 -4.24 -3.76 -10.83
C VAL A 17 -3.03 -4.27 -11.62
N LEU A 18 -1.92 -4.56 -10.95
CA LEU A 18 -0.71 -5.10 -11.60
C LEU A 18 -0.93 -6.50 -12.20
N ALA A 19 -1.61 -7.39 -11.48
CA ALA A 19 -1.94 -8.73 -11.98
C ALA A 19 -2.86 -8.67 -13.21
N GLN A 20 -3.80 -7.72 -13.23
CA GLN A 20 -4.64 -7.46 -14.41
C GLN A 20 -3.82 -6.96 -15.60
N TYR A 21 -2.91 -5.99 -15.39
CA TYR A 21 -2.03 -5.50 -16.46
C TYR A 21 -1.10 -6.59 -17.02
N ALA A 22 -0.65 -7.52 -16.18
CA ALA A 22 0.25 -8.60 -16.57
C ALA A 22 -0.49 -9.85 -17.10
N GLY A 23 -1.84 -9.82 -17.21
CA GLY A 23 -2.63 -10.92 -17.77
C GLY A 23 -2.78 -12.15 -16.87
N LEU A 24 -2.36 -12.09 -15.60
CA LEU A 24 -2.41 -13.24 -14.66
C LEU A 24 -3.83 -13.51 -14.11
N GLY A 25 -4.79 -12.65 -14.43
CA GLY A 25 -6.17 -12.75 -13.95
C GLY A 25 -6.33 -12.46 -12.46
N PRO A 26 -7.56 -12.51 -11.93
CA PRO A 26 -7.88 -12.20 -10.54
C PRO A 26 -7.59 -13.36 -9.56
N ASP A 27 -6.82 -14.37 -9.96
CA ASP A 27 -6.61 -15.57 -9.18
C ASP A 27 -5.72 -15.30 -7.95
N HIS A 28 -6.18 -15.75 -6.77
CA HIS A 28 -5.46 -15.59 -5.51
C HIS A 28 -4.10 -16.29 -5.51
N ARG A 29 -3.92 -17.32 -6.34
CA ARG A 29 -2.64 -18.03 -6.51
C ARG A 29 -1.49 -17.09 -6.91
N TRP A 30 -1.82 -16.02 -7.66
CA TRP A 30 -0.87 -14.99 -8.08
C TRP A 30 -0.99 -13.72 -7.24
N LEU A 31 -2.21 -13.39 -6.82
CA LEU A 31 -2.47 -12.18 -6.04
C LEU A 31 -1.79 -12.22 -4.67
N LEU A 32 -1.77 -13.38 -4.00
CA LEU A 32 -1.17 -13.56 -2.67
C LEU A 32 0.35 -13.36 -2.67
N PRO A 33 1.16 -14.08 -3.50
CA PRO A 33 2.60 -13.88 -3.52
C PRO A 33 2.97 -12.47 -3.99
N LEU A 34 2.24 -11.91 -4.96
CA LEU A 34 2.46 -10.53 -5.40
C LEU A 34 2.18 -9.52 -4.30
N SER A 35 1.07 -9.68 -3.57
CA SER A 35 0.74 -8.81 -2.44
C SER A 35 1.77 -8.93 -1.32
N ALA A 36 2.26 -10.13 -1.02
CA ALA A 36 3.30 -10.32 -0.01
C ALA A 36 4.60 -9.60 -0.40
N ALA A 37 5.04 -9.75 -1.65
CA ALA A 37 6.24 -9.09 -2.16
C ALA A 37 6.11 -7.56 -2.16
N LEU A 38 4.98 -7.04 -2.61
CA LEU A 38 4.69 -5.60 -2.62
C LEU A 38 4.59 -5.02 -1.21
N ALA A 39 3.99 -5.74 -0.25
CA ALA A 39 3.91 -5.33 1.14
C ALA A 39 5.29 -5.25 1.79
N ALA A 40 6.12 -6.26 1.58
CA ALA A 40 7.50 -6.27 2.07
C ALA A 40 8.31 -5.11 1.49
N GLY A 41 8.24 -4.90 0.17
CA GLY A 41 8.93 -3.80 -0.51
C GLY A 41 8.47 -2.42 -0.02
N LEU A 42 7.16 -2.21 0.11
CA LEU A 42 6.59 -0.96 0.59
C LEU A 42 7.01 -0.66 2.03
N LEU A 43 6.93 -1.65 2.93
CA LEU A 43 7.29 -1.48 4.34
C LEU A 43 8.78 -1.20 4.51
N LEU A 44 9.64 -1.93 3.80
CA LEU A 44 11.08 -1.74 3.84
C LEU A 44 11.48 -0.38 3.24
N GLY A 45 10.89 0.01 2.12
CA GLY A 45 11.09 1.34 1.54
C GLY A 45 10.66 2.46 2.49
N ALA A 46 9.52 2.28 3.18
CA ALA A 46 9.03 3.22 4.19
C ALA A 46 9.97 3.32 5.41
N ASP A 47 10.56 2.21 5.86
CA ASP A 47 11.55 2.21 6.95
C ASP A 47 12.81 2.97 6.55
N ILE A 48 13.36 2.69 5.36
CA ILE A 48 14.53 3.38 4.84
C ILE A 48 14.26 4.88 4.70
N LEU A 49 13.11 5.26 4.11
CA LEU A 49 12.74 6.67 3.96
C LEU A 49 12.59 7.38 5.30
N GLY A 50 11.96 6.73 6.29
CA GLY A 50 11.85 7.27 7.65
C GLY A 50 13.22 7.56 8.27
N ARG A 51 14.19 6.65 8.07
CA ARG A 51 15.58 6.81 8.55
C ARG A 51 16.41 7.84 7.78
N VAL A 52 16.09 8.11 6.52
CA VAL A 52 16.79 9.09 5.69
C VAL A 52 16.29 10.51 5.99
N ILE A 53 14.97 10.69 6.07
CA ILE A 53 14.35 12.02 6.19
C ILE A 53 14.53 12.62 7.59
N ALA A 54 14.52 11.80 8.64
CA ALA A 54 14.35 12.30 10.00
C ALA A 54 15.61 12.32 10.88
N ARG A 55 16.81 12.04 10.33
CA ARG A 55 18.05 12.00 11.14
C ARG A 55 18.25 13.30 11.94
N PRO A 56 18.61 13.22 13.24
CA PRO A 56 18.98 12.03 14.04
C PRO A 56 17.80 11.28 14.69
N VAL A 57 16.56 11.72 14.46
CA VAL A 57 15.34 11.12 15.02
C VAL A 57 14.86 9.96 14.14
N GLU A 58 14.34 8.90 14.76
CA GLU A 58 13.76 7.78 14.02
C GLU A 58 12.25 8.01 13.79
N VAL A 59 11.84 8.16 12.53
CA VAL A 59 10.41 8.13 12.18
C VAL A 59 9.97 6.70 11.97
N GLN A 60 8.88 6.32 12.63
CA GLN A 60 8.29 4.99 12.49
C GLN A 60 7.78 4.77 11.06
N ALA A 61 8.17 3.66 10.42
CA ALA A 61 7.75 3.31 9.06
C ALA A 61 6.21 3.36 8.86
N GLY A 62 5.44 3.02 9.90
CA GLY A 62 3.98 3.12 9.88
C GLY A 62 3.43 4.53 9.63
N ILE A 63 4.15 5.58 10.05
CA ILE A 63 3.79 6.97 9.77
C ILE A 63 3.98 7.27 8.28
N ILE A 64 5.13 6.89 7.73
CA ILE A 64 5.42 7.05 6.29
C ILE A 64 4.39 6.30 5.44
N VAL A 65 4.05 5.07 5.82
CA VAL A 65 3.00 4.28 5.18
C VAL A 65 1.64 4.97 5.29
N ALA A 66 1.30 5.57 6.43
CA ALA A 66 0.03 6.27 6.60
C ALA A 66 -0.09 7.52 5.72
N PHE A 67 1.02 8.24 5.47
CA PHE A 67 1.05 9.35 4.53
C PHE A 67 0.77 8.92 3.08
N ILE A 68 1.11 7.68 2.72
CA ILE A 68 0.79 7.11 1.40
C ILE A 68 -0.65 6.55 1.40
N GLY A 69 -1.00 5.81 2.45
CA GLY A 69 -2.26 5.10 2.59
C GLY A 69 -3.49 5.98 2.79
N GLY A 70 -3.34 7.09 3.52
CA GLY A 70 -4.43 8.05 3.76
C GLY A 70 -4.99 8.65 2.47
N PRO A 71 -4.16 9.26 1.60
CA PRO A 71 -4.58 9.73 0.29
C PRO A 71 -5.17 8.63 -0.59
N PHE A 72 -4.57 7.43 -0.59
CA PHE A 72 -5.10 6.28 -1.33
C PHE A 72 -6.51 5.89 -0.85
N PHE A 73 -6.71 5.83 0.47
CA PHE A 73 -7.99 5.49 1.07
C PHE A 73 -9.06 6.55 0.76
N ILE A 74 -8.71 7.84 0.87
CA ILE A 74 -9.60 8.95 0.50
C ILE A 74 -10.00 8.83 -0.97
N ALA A 75 -9.06 8.57 -1.87
CA ALA A 75 -9.33 8.38 -3.29
C ALA A 75 -10.26 7.18 -3.55
N LEU A 76 -10.03 6.07 -2.84
CA LEU A 76 -10.85 4.86 -2.94
C LEU A 76 -12.31 5.12 -2.54
N VAL A 77 -12.53 5.77 -1.39
CA VAL A 77 -13.87 6.10 -0.89
C VAL A 77 -14.58 7.11 -1.80
N ARG A 78 -13.86 8.14 -2.28
CA ARG A 78 -14.43 9.14 -3.21
C ARG A 78 -14.88 8.53 -4.54
N ARG A 79 -14.14 7.57 -5.08
CA ARG A 79 -14.48 6.90 -6.35
C ARG A 79 -15.75 6.05 -6.24
N ARG A 80 -16.03 5.44 -5.09
CA ARG A 80 -17.24 4.62 -4.88
C ARG A 80 -18.51 5.49 -4.83
N ARG A 81 -18.42 6.68 -4.25
CA ARG A 81 -19.56 7.60 -4.11
C ARG A 81 -19.99 8.27 -5.43
N LEU A 82 -19.11 8.29 -6.44
CA LEU A 82 -19.41 8.81 -7.78
C LEU A 82 -20.05 7.76 -8.70
N ALA A 83 -20.09 6.48 -8.29
CA ALA A 83 -20.75 5.41 -9.05
C ALA A 83 -22.25 5.27 -8.71
N GLU A 84 -22.77 6.10 -7.79
CA GLU A 84 -24.17 6.10 -7.34
C GLU A 84 -24.98 7.32 -7.85
N ILE A 85 -24.44 8.09 -8.80
CA ILE A 85 -25.13 9.22 -9.45
C ILE A 85 -25.16 8.96 -10.96
#